data_AF-A0A024GM52-F1
#
_entry.id   AF-A0A024GM52-F1
#
_cell.length_a   1.000
_cell.length_b   1.000
_cell.length_c   1.000
_cell.angle_alpha   90.00
_cell.angle_beta   90.00
_cell.angle_gamma   90.00
#
_symmetry.space_group_name_H-M   'P 1'
#
loop_
_entity.id
_entity.type
_entity.pdbx_description
1 polymer ?
#
loop_
_entity_poly.entity_id
_entity_poly.type
_entity_poly.pdbx_seq_one_letter_code
_entity_poly.pdbx_strand_id
1 'polypeptide(L)'
;MTQDLELKNLLPHSDVTTQETKVTTSLGRTFWSHLKRGIQSLYAQTVKHYGLLYSYLIPAGLYACYDVLAYVNLRKFDASTYFLLLQFRLVVTGLLHQCMFNKKLCGIQWIALLIITFGCCIKTASEFYGVRKNTSPPKLAYASLMLQILCSTFAGVYNEVLLKRTLATLNVQNIFMYVDSTLCTLFFIAAGVVESSEDNLTLLRAISATVSLWYFTKSRGSMHSKRNVPKTAIAMMNMGGPSTLNEVGSFLENLFCDPEIIPMGKAQSVVGPWIARRRTPKITEQYAKIGGGSPILKWTNIQGEEMCRQLDSISPQTAPHKHYVFFRYANPQTEASLLQMREDGVERVVAFSQYPQWSCTTTGSSLNQLWREIKRLKMENTFKWSLIDRWNTDAGYIEAVTQRVRLGLEQFAPEDRHKVIIMFSAHSLPMKVVYKGDPYVKEIASTTERVMDKLQIGNSHILAWQSKVGFLPWMGPSTSDVLKGFGKQGQQHVLAVPIAFTSDHIETLYEIDIEYAEEAKEAGILHFKRSPSLNDEPLLLKAMANRVKKHLEEGELHSPQYPLPCPKCTNAMCRTILNPISNYSVKRDRI
;
A
#
# COMPACT_ATOMS: atom_id res chain seq x y z
N MET A 1 -17.04 -7.48 -74.97
CA MET A 1 -18.44 -7.79 -75.31
C MET A 1 -18.69 -9.21 -74.84
N THR A 2 -19.58 -9.40 -73.84
CA THR A 2 -20.28 -10.66 -73.43
C THR A 2 -19.42 -11.88 -73.02
N GLN A 3 -19.68 -12.66 -71.97
CA GLN A 3 -20.63 -12.68 -70.86
C GLN A 3 -20.20 -13.87 -69.95
N ASP A 4 -20.76 -13.89 -68.73
CA ASP A 4 -20.66 -14.89 -67.65
C ASP A 4 -20.63 -16.39 -68.02
N LEU A 5 -19.98 -17.23 -67.18
CA LEU A 5 -20.63 -18.34 -66.45
C LEU A 5 -19.68 -19.13 -65.51
N GLU A 6 -20.03 -19.07 -64.22
CA GLU A 6 -19.98 -20.02 -63.09
C GLU A 6 -18.89 -21.11 -62.93
N LEU A 7 -18.27 -21.09 -61.74
CA LEU A 7 -18.01 -22.31 -60.96
C LEU A 7 -18.29 -22.03 -59.46
N LYS A 8 -19.56 -22.19 -59.05
CA LYS A 8 -19.96 -22.38 -57.64
C LYS A 8 -19.89 -23.86 -57.31
N ASN A 9 -19.17 -24.19 -56.24
CA ASN A 9 -19.37 -25.28 -55.27
C ASN A 9 -18.03 -25.87 -54.86
N LEU A 10 -17.56 -25.49 -53.67
CA LEU A 10 -16.87 -26.39 -52.75
C LEU A 10 -16.77 -25.73 -51.36
N LEU A 11 -17.46 -26.36 -50.41
CA LEU A 11 -17.34 -26.35 -48.93
C LEU A 11 -18.34 -25.51 -48.10
N PRO A 12 -18.94 -26.08 -47.03
CA PRO A 12 -20.09 -25.52 -46.34
C PRO A 12 -19.71 -24.67 -45.11
N HIS A 13 -20.38 -23.52 -44.98
CA HIS A 13 -20.46 -22.71 -43.77
C HIS A 13 -21.72 -23.09 -42.97
N SER A 14 -21.55 -23.65 -41.77
CA SER A 14 -22.42 -23.46 -40.58
C SER A 14 -22.08 -24.50 -39.52
N ASP A 15 -21.53 -24.11 -38.35
CA ASP A 15 -21.83 -24.74 -37.02
C ASP A 15 -20.91 -24.34 -35.83
N VAL A 16 -19.99 -23.37 -35.95
CA VAL A 16 -19.08 -23.06 -34.83
C VAL A 16 -19.72 -22.13 -33.77
N THR A 17 -20.62 -21.22 -34.16
CA THR A 17 -21.21 -20.23 -33.25
C THR A 17 -22.25 -20.79 -32.27
N THR A 18 -22.83 -21.96 -32.55
CA THR A 18 -23.91 -22.55 -31.73
C THR A 18 -23.38 -23.36 -30.53
N GLN A 19 -22.08 -23.70 -30.51
CA GLN A 19 -21.46 -24.52 -29.48
C GLN A 19 -20.88 -23.70 -28.32
N GLU A 20 -20.26 -22.55 -28.59
CA GLU A 20 -19.67 -21.68 -27.56
C GLU A 20 -20.71 -20.97 -26.68
N THR A 21 -21.88 -20.64 -27.23
CA THR A 21 -22.99 -20.04 -26.46
C THR A 21 -23.63 -21.04 -25.48
N LYS A 22 -23.57 -22.36 -25.78
CA LYS A 22 -24.10 -23.42 -24.91
C LYS A 22 -23.20 -23.73 -23.72
N VAL A 23 -21.88 -23.59 -23.87
CA VAL A 23 -20.90 -23.88 -22.79
C VAL A 23 -20.89 -22.77 -21.73
N THR A 24 -21.01 -21.51 -22.13
CA THR A 24 -21.05 -20.34 -21.23
C THR A 24 -22.36 -20.24 -20.44
N THR A 25 -23.51 -20.55 -21.06
CA THR A 25 -24.79 -20.65 -20.32
C THR A 25 -24.85 -21.87 -19.39
N SER A 26 -24.20 -22.97 -19.74
CA SER A 26 -24.07 -24.17 -18.91
C SER A 26 -23.30 -23.89 -17.61
N LEU A 27 -22.12 -23.24 -17.67
CA LEU A 27 -21.31 -22.92 -16.49
C LEU A 27 -22.00 -21.96 -15.52
N GLY A 28 -22.65 -20.92 -16.03
CA GLY A 28 -23.43 -19.98 -15.21
C GLY A 28 -24.60 -20.66 -14.49
N ARG A 29 -25.36 -21.52 -15.20
CA ARG A 29 -26.42 -22.33 -14.58
C ARG A 29 -25.88 -23.28 -13.52
N THR A 30 -24.70 -23.85 -13.74
CA THR A 30 -24.07 -24.81 -12.81
C THR A 30 -23.66 -24.10 -11.52
N PHE A 31 -23.03 -22.93 -11.58
CA PHE A 31 -22.70 -22.11 -10.41
C PHE A 31 -23.94 -21.70 -9.61
N TRP A 32 -24.95 -21.14 -10.29
CA TRP A 32 -26.21 -20.74 -9.64
C TRP A 32 -26.96 -21.93 -9.04
N SER A 33 -26.88 -23.11 -9.66
CA SER A 33 -27.45 -24.35 -9.10
C SER A 33 -26.69 -24.82 -7.85
N HIS A 34 -25.37 -24.63 -7.77
CA HIS A 34 -24.59 -24.99 -6.60
C HIS A 34 -24.82 -24.01 -5.46
N LEU A 35 -24.90 -22.71 -5.75
CA LEU A 35 -25.24 -21.69 -4.76
C LEU A 35 -26.66 -21.90 -4.20
N LYS A 36 -27.64 -22.16 -5.07
CA LYS A 36 -29.02 -22.47 -4.66
C LYS A 36 -29.08 -23.73 -3.80
N ARG A 37 -28.35 -24.79 -4.16
CA ARG A 37 -28.23 -26.01 -3.35
C ARG A 37 -27.54 -25.77 -2.01
N GLY A 38 -26.51 -24.92 -1.96
CA GLY A 38 -25.83 -24.53 -0.72
C GLY A 38 -26.74 -23.76 0.23
N ILE A 39 -27.50 -22.79 -0.29
CA ILE A 39 -28.47 -22.01 0.49
C ILE A 39 -29.63 -22.90 0.97
N GLN A 40 -30.14 -23.78 0.11
CA GLN A 40 -31.19 -24.74 0.49
C GLN A 40 -30.71 -25.73 1.56
N SER A 41 -29.45 -26.20 1.45
CA SER A 41 -28.84 -27.08 2.46
C SER A 41 -28.66 -26.36 3.79
N LEU A 42 -28.20 -25.10 3.76
CA LEU A 42 -28.05 -24.28 4.95
C LEU A 42 -29.42 -24.05 5.62
N TYR A 43 -30.43 -23.66 4.86
CA TYR A 43 -31.80 -23.48 5.36
C TYR A 43 -32.38 -24.76 5.97
N ALA A 44 -32.25 -25.89 5.27
CA ALA A 44 -32.73 -27.18 5.77
C ALA A 44 -32.03 -27.59 7.07
N GLN A 45 -30.72 -27.34 7.20
CA GLN A 45 -29.97 -27.61 8.43
C GLN A 45 -30.35 -26.65 9.57
N THR A 46 -30.56 -25.37 9.27
CA THR A 46 -31.03 -24.38 10.26
C THR A 46 -32.39 -24.77 10.84
N VAL A 47 -33.33 -25.19 9.98
CA VAL A 47 -34.65 -25.67 10.42
C VAL A 47 -34.55 -26.98 11.19
N LYS A 48 -33.66 -27.89 10.78
CA LYS A 48 -33.45 -29.18 11.47
C LYS A 48 -32.83 -29.02 12.87
N HIS A 49 -31.99 -28.01 13.07
CA HIS A 49 -31.21 -27.81 14.29
C HIS A 49 -31.61 -26.56 15.09
N TYR A 50 -32.82 -26.03 14.90
CA TYR A 50 -33.29 -24.82 15.59
C TYR A 50 -33.21 -24.90 17.11
N GLY A 51 -33.31 -26.10 17.70
CA GLY A 51 -33.13 -26.32 19.14
C GLY A 51 -31.75 -25.93 19.67
N LEU A 52 -30.73 -25.84 18.81
CA LEU A 52 -29.40 -25.35 19.18
C LEU A 52 -29.40 -23.86 19.53
N LEU A 53 -30.35 -23.08 19.02
CA LEU A 53 -30.49 -21.65 19.32
C LEU A 53 -30.66 -21.43 20.84
N TYR A 54 -31.46 -22.25 21.51
CA TYR A 54 -31.56 -22.19 22.99
C TYR A 54 -30.26 -22.54 23.71
N SER A 55 -29.42 -23.39 23.11
CA SER A 55 -28.12 -23.75 23.68
C SER A 55 -27.07 -22.65 23.46
N TYR A 56 -27.13 -21.94 22.32
CA TYR A 56 -26.26 -20.83 21.97
C TYR A 56 -26.62 -19.52 22.68
N LEU A 57 -27.84 -19.40 23.21
CA LEU A 57 -28.26 -18.27 24.04
C LEU A 57 -27.39 -18.07 25.29
N ILE A 58 -26.90 -19.16 25.90
CA ILE A 58 -26.05 -19.11 27.09
C ILE A 58 -24.68 -18.45 26.80
N PRO A 59 -23.85 -18.96 25.86
CA PRO A 59 -22.59 -18.32 25.54
C PRO A 59 -22.78 -16.94 24.91
N ALA A 60 -23.84 -16.74 24.12
CA ALA A 60 -24.17 -15.43 23.55
C ALA A 60 -24.48 -14.38 24.62
N GLY A 61 -25.28 -14.72 25.64
CA GLY A 61 -25.59 -13.84 26.76
C GLY A 61 -24.37 -13.52 27.61
N LEU A 62 -23.47 -14.50 27.81
CA LEU A 62 -22.21 -14.30 28.51
C LEU A 62 -21.23 -13.40 27.72
N TYR A 63 -21.16 -13.53 26.39
CA TYR A 63 -20.39 -12.61 25.54
C TYR A 63 -20.97 -11.20 25.55
N ALA A 64 -22.29 -11.05 25.45
CA ALA A 64 -22.94 -9.74 25.55
C ALA A 64 -22.68 -9.08 26.93
N CYS A 65 -22.76 -9.86 28.01
CA CYS A 65 -22.40 -9.39 29.36
C CYS A 65 -20.92 -8.98 29.46
N TYR A 66 -20.02 -9.73 28.83
CA TYR A 66 -18.60 -9.38 28.74
C TYR A 66 -18.40 -8.02 28.04
N ASP A 67 -19.05 -7.78 26.91
CA ASP A 67 -18.92 -6.54 26.14
C ASP A 67 -19.45 -5.33 26.92
N VAL A 68 -20.59 -5.49 27.60
CA VAL A 68 -21.17 -4.45 28.47
C VAL A 68 -20.25 -4.16 29.67
N LEU A 69 -19.72 -5.18 30.33
CA LEU A 69 -18.79 -5.01 31.44
C LEU A 69 -17.45 -4.42 30.97
N ALA A 70 -17.01 -4.73 29.75
CA ALA A 70 -15.81 -4.13 29.16
C ALA A 70 -15.95 -2.61 29.06
N TYR A 71 -17.10 -2.13 28.59
CA TYR A 71 -17.43 -0.71 28.53
C TYR A 71 -17.41 -0.04 29.92
N VAL A 72 -18.06 -0.68 30.90
CA VAL A 72 -18.12 -0.17 32.29
C VAL A 72 -16.74 -0.12 32.94
N ASN A 73 -15.89 -1.13 32.69
CA ASN A 73 -14.57 -1.24 33.28
C ASN A 73 -13.56 -0.29 32.61
N LEU A 74 -13.64 -0.06 31.30
CA LEU A 74 -12.79 0.92 30.59
C LEU A 74 -13.01 2.36 31.08
N ARG A 75 -14.16 2.67 31.67
CA ARG A 75 -14.42 3.96 32.34
C ARG A 75 -13.83 4.05 33.76
N LYS A 76 -13.49 2.92 34.38
CA LYS A 76 -13.04 2.82 35.79
C LYS A 76 -11.56 2.52 35.95
N PHE A 77 -10.91 1.97 34.92
CA PHE A 77 -9.49 1.64 34.88
C PHE A 77 -8.80 2.45 33.79
N ASP A 78 -7.54 2.83 34.00
CA ASP A 78 -6.70 3.30 32.90
C ASP A 78 -6.45 2.15 31.90
N ALA A 79 -6.24 2.49 30.63
CA ALA A 79 -6.14 1.50 29.56
C ALA A 79 -5.02 0.48 29.80
N SER A 80 -3.88 0.92 30.33
CA SER A 80 -2.72 0.04 30.59
C SER A 80 -3.04 -1.00 31.66
N THR A 81 -3.57 -0.57 32.81
CA THR A 81 -4.01 -1.45 33.91
C THR A 81 -5.11 -2.40 33.46
N TYR A 82 -6.09 -1.92 32.70
CA TYR A 82 -7.19 -2.73 32.18
C TYR A 82 -6.69 -3.89 31.30
N PHE A 83 -5.84 -3.61 30.31
CA PHE A 83 -5.32 -4.65 29.40
C PHE A 83 -4.38 -5.64 30.10
N LEU A 84 -3.70 -5.22 31.16
CA LEU A 84 -2.85 -6.08 32.01
C LEU A 84 -3.69 -7.05 32.84
N LEU A 85 -4.69 -6.53 33.55
CA LEU A 85 -5.57 -7.35 34.38
C LEU A 85 -6.42 -8.32 33.54
N LEU A 86 -6.74 -7.96 32.29
CA LEU A 86 -7.42 -8.85 31.35
C LEU A 86 -6.60 -10.11 31.01
N GLN A 87 -5.28 -10.11 31.21
CA GLN A 87 -4.44 -11.31 30.98
C GLN A 87 -4.72 -12.44 31.96
N PHE A 88 -5.31 -12.16 33.13
CA PHE A 88 -5.80 -13.22 34.05
C PHE A 88 -6.82 -14.14 33.40
N ARG A 89 -7.47 -13.71 32.32
CA ARG A 89 -8.34 -14.55 31.49
C ARG A 89 -7.65 -15.84 31.04
N LEU A 90 -6.37 -15.80 30.68
CA LEU A 90 -5.64 -16.98 30.22
C LEU A 90 -5.53 -18.05 31.32
N VAL A 91 -5.31 -17.62 32.57
CA VAL A 91 -5.22 -18.52 33.73
C VAL A 91 -6.58 -19.14 34.04
N VAL A 92 -7.63 -18.33 34.06
CA VAL A 92 -9.00 -18.78 34.33
C VAL A 92 -9.49 -19.73 33.23
N THR A 93 -9.20 -19.45 31.96
CA THR A 93 -9.51 -20.36 30.85
C THR A 93 -8.80 -21.70 31.01
N GLY A 94 -7.51 -21.70 31.38
CA GLY A 94 -6.75 -22.93 31.62
C GLY A 94 -7.36 -23.80 32.72
N LEU A 95 -7.75 -23.19 33.84
CA LEU A 95 -8.41 -23.88 34.97
C LEU A 95 -9.78 -24.44 34.57
N LEU A 96 -10.63 -23.64 33.94
CA LEU A 96 -11.97 -24.08 33.51
C LEU A 96 -11.91 -25.18 32.46
N HIS A 97 -10.98 -25.10 31.51
CA HIS A 97 -10.79 -26.12 30.49
C HIS A 97 -10.34 -27.45 31.12
N GLN A 98 -9.51 -27.44 32.15
CA GLN A 98 -9.13 -28.63 32.91
C GLN A 98 -10.32 -29.24 33.66
N CYS A 99 -11.14 -28.41 34.32
CA CYS A 99 -12.35 -28.84 35.03
C CYS A 99 -13.42 -29.42 34.10
N MET A 100 -13.69 -28.76 32.96
CA MET A 100 -14.79 -29.13 32.06
C MET A 100 -14.47 -30.27 31.09
N PHE A 101 -13.21 -30.39 30.64
CA PHE A 101 -12.81 -31.44 29.69
C PHE A 101 -12.04 -32.60 30.35
N ASN A 102 -11.84 -32.55 31.67
CA ASN A 102 -11.11 -33.55 32.45
C ASN A 102 -9.69 -33.84 31.90
N LYS A 103 -9.11 -32.86 31.19
CA LYS A 103 -7.78 -32.94 30.57
C LYS A 103 -6.75 -32.33 31.52
N LYS A 104 -5.82 -33.16 32.02
CA LYS A 104 -4.72 -32.70 32.86
C LYS A 104 -3.71 -31.91 32.01
N LEU A 105 -3.45 -30.66 32.38
CA LEU A 105 -2.36 -29.88 31.79
C LEU A 105 -1.02 -30.50 32.18
N CYS A 106 -0.09 -30.62 31.24
CA CYS A 106 1.25 -31.16 31.52
C CYS A 106 2.09 -30.14 32.33
N GLY A 107 3.15 -30.60 33.00
CA GLY A 107 3.99 -29.73 33.85
C GLY A 107 4.53 -28.49 33.11
N ILE A 108 4.84 -28.61 31.83
CA ILE A 108 5.31 -27.49 30.99
C ILE A 108 4.21 -26.45 30.75
N GLN A 109 2.95 -26.88 30.59
CA GLN A 109 1.80 -25.98 30.44
C GLN A 109 1.51 -25.21 31.72
N TRP A 110 1.68 -25.86 32.89
CA TRP A 110 1.60 -25.20 34.19
C TRP A 110 2.72 -24.19 34.40
N ILE A 111 3.95 -24.55 34.05
CA ILE A 111 5.11 -23.63 34.12
C ILE A 111 4.89 -22.42 33.20
N ALA A 112 4.39 -22.63 31.98
CA ALA A 112 4.06 -21.53 31.06
C ALA A 112 2.99 -20.58 31.63
N LEU A 113 1.93 -21.12 32.23
CA LEU A 113 0.89 -20.32 32.88
C LEU A 113 1.44 -19.54 34.08
N LEU A 114 2.30 -20.14 34.90
CA LEU A 114 2.94 -19.48 36.04
C LEU A 114 3.89 -18.36 35.59
N ILE A 115 4.69 -18.58 34.55
CA ILE A 115 5.60 -17.56 34.00
C ILE A 115 4.82 -16.37 33.44
N ILE A 116 3.73 -16.62 32.69
CA ILE A 116 2.88 -15.56 32.16
C ILE A 116 2.21 -14.76 33.29
N THR A 117 1.70 -15.46 34.31
CA THR A 117 1.09 -14.83 35.49
C THR A 117 2.10 -13.98 36.24
N PHE A 118 3.31 -14.51 36.48
CA PHE A 118 4.38 -13.81 37.17
C PHE A 118 4.89 -12.59 36.39
N GLY A 119 5.02 -12.72 35.06
CA GLY A 119 5.36 -11.62 34.17
C GLY A 119 4.32 -10.49 34.19
N CYS A 120 3.04 -10.83 34.25
CA CYS A 120 1.96 -9.85 34.45
C CYS A 120 2.06 -9.18 35.82
N CYS A 121 2.28 -9.94 36.90
CA CYS A 121 2.43 -9.41 38.26
C CYS A 121 3.63 -8.45 38.40
N ILE A 122 4.79 -8.78 37.81
CA ILE A 122 5.99 -7.91 37.85
C ILE A 122 5.72 -6.59 37.13
N LYS A 123 5.10 -6.64 35.95
CA LYS A 123 4.78 -5.43 35.18
C LYS A 123 3.82 -4.53 35.97
N THR A 124 2.79 -5.09 36.59
CA THR A 124 1.86 -4.35 37.46
C THR A 124 2.54 -3.78 38.70
N ALA A 125 3.47 -4.52 39.31
CA ALA A 125 4.25 -4.03 40.45
C ALA A 125 5.11 -2.81 40.06
N SER A 126 5.73 -2.83 38.87
CA SER A 126 6.54 -1.71 38.38
C SER A 126 5.74 -0.41 38.16
N GLU A 127 4.47 -0.51 37.75
CA GLU A 127 3.56 0.64 37.62
C GLU A 127 3.11 1.16 39.00
N PHE A 128 2.96 0.28 39.99
CA PHE A 128 2.66 0.64 41.38
C PHE A 128 3.77 1.46 42.05
N TYR A 129 5.03 1.21 41.69
CA TYR A 129 6.18 1.99 42.16
C TYR A 129 6.40 3.29 41.36
N GLY A 130 5.79 3.42 40.17
CA GLY A 130 6.07 4.49 39.21
C GLY A 130 5.24 5.76 39.34
N VAL A 131 4.03 5.75 39.91
CA VAL A 131 3.19 6.96 40.00
C VAL A 131 2.32 6.95 41.25
N ARG A 132 2.66 7.84 42.21
CA ARG A 132 1.76 8.23 43.31
C ARG A 132 0.73 9.22 42.76
N LYS A 133 -0.43 8.74 42.31
CA LYS A 133 -1.64 9.58 42.18
C LYS A 133 -2.83 8.90 42.85
N ASN A 134 -3.43 9.64 43.79
CA ASN A 134 -4.61 9.27 44.57
C ASN A 134 -5.81 8.99 43.67
N THR A 135 -6.13 7.72 43.44
CA THR A 135 -7.48 7.14 43.43
C THR A 135 -7.35 5.66 43.15
N SER A 136 -7.21 4.83 44.20
CA SER A 136 -7.35 3.37 44.02
C SER A 136 -8.77 3.09 43.53
N PRO A 137 -8.98 2.35 42.43
CA PRO A 137 -10.33 2.03 41.97
C PRO A 137 -11.07 1.26 43.08
N PRO A 138 -12.36 1.55 43.31
CA PRO A 138 -13.11 0.93 44.39
C PRO A 138 -13.06 -0.60 44.25
N LYS A 139 -13.04 -1.35 45.36
CA LYS A 139 -12.97 -2.84 45.35
C LYS A 139 -14.03 -3.48 44.45
N LEU A 140 -15.16 -2.79 44.25
CA LEU A 140 -16.25 -3.16 43.35
C LEU A 140 -15.84 -3.17 41.84
N ALA A 141 -14.88 -2.35 41.42
CA ALA A 141 -14.37 -2.32 40.05
C ALA A 141 -13.55 -3.58 39.73
N TYR A 142 -12.73 -4.05 40.67
CA TYR A 142 -11.99 -5.32 40.52
C TYR A 142 -12.93 -6.53 40.48
N ALA A 143 -14.01 -6.51 41.28
CA ALA A 143 -15.05 -7.54 41.23
C ALA A 143 -15.77 -7.56 39.86
N SER A 144 -16.08 -6.39 39.31
CA SER A 144 -16.70 -6.25 37.98
C SER A 144 -15.78 -6.74 36.86
N LEU A 145 -14.47 -6.50 36.96
CA LEU A 145 -13.47 -7.00 36.02
C LEU A 145 -13.29 -8.53 36.11
N MET A 146 -13.31 -9.10 37.32
CA MET A 146 -13.30 -10.55 37.49
C MET A 146 -14.56 -11.19 36.92
N LEU A 147 -15.73 -10.59 37.14
CA LEU A 147 -16.98 -11.05 36.54
C LEU A 147 -16.92 -10.99 35.01
N GLN A 148 -16.38 -9.92 34.44
CA GLN A 148 -16.15 -9.79 33.01
C GLN A 148 -15.27 -10.94 32.49
N ILE A 149 -14.14 -11.21 33.14
CA ILE A 149 -13.23 -12.30 32.76
C ILE A 149 -13.94 -13.64 32.80
N LEU A 150 -14.70 -13.93 33.87
CA LEU A 150 -15.46 -15.17 34.01
C LEU A 150 -16.50 -15.32 32.90
N CYS A 151 -17.25 -14.27 32.55
CA CYS A 151 -18.19 -14.32 31.44
C CYS A 151 -17.52 -14.73 30.13
N SER A 152 -16.36 -14.15 29.81
CA SER A 152 -15.61 -14.48 28.59
C SER A 152 -15.08 -15.92 28.60
N THR A 153 -14.52 -16.38 29.72
CA THR A 153 -13.91 -17.71 29.81
C THR A 153 -14.96 -18.82 29.81
N PHE A 154 -16.06 -18.65 30.54
CA PHE A 154 -17.19 -19.59 30.50
C PHE A 154 -17.85 -19.62 29.14
N ALA A 155 -18.06 -18.47 28.49
CA ALA A 155 -18.62 -18.43 27.13
C ALA A 155 -17.74 -19.18 26.13
N GLY A 156 -16.41 -18.97 26.18
CA GLY A 156 -15.47 -19.64 25.30
C GLY A 156 -15.44 -21.16 25.48
N VAL A 157 -15.38 -21.63 26.74
CA VAL A 157 -15.36 -23.07 27.02
C VAL A 157 -16.71 -23.72 26.68
N TYR A 158 -17.83 -23.07 26.99
CA TYR A 158 -19.17 -23.57 26.65
C TYR A 158 -19.38 -23.62 25.14
N ASN A 159 -18.97 -22.58 24.41
CA ASN A 159 -19.02 -22.56 22.95
C ASN A 159 -18.18 -23.69 22.33
N GLU A 160 -16.99 -23.95 22.88
CA GLU A 160 -16.15 -25.08 22.46
C GLU A 160 -16.81 -26.45 22.70
N VAL A 161 -17.55 -26.61 23.81
CA VAL A 161 -18.35 -27.81 24.08
C VAL A 161 -19.46 -27.97 23.02
N LEU A 162 -20.16 -26.90 22.66
CA LEU A 162 -21.20 -26.95 21.62
C LEU A 162 -20.60 -27.29 20.25
N LEU A 163 -19.48 -26.67 19.88
CA LEU A 163 -18.78 -26.92 18.63
C LEU A 163 -18.34 -28.38 18.48
N LYS A 164 -17.96 -29.03 19.58
CA LYS A 164 -17.48 -30.42 19.58
C LYS A 164 -18.56 -31.48 19.73
N ARG A 165 -19.72 -31.15 20.32
CA ARG A 165 -20.77 -32.12 20.64
C ARG A 165 -21.97 -32.08 19.70
N THR A 166 -22.06 -31.08 18.82
CA THR A 166 -23.20 -30.92 17.91
C THR A 166 -22.87 -31.40 16.50
N LEU A 167 -23.86 -32.01 15.82
CA LEU A 167 -23.73 -32.56 14.46
C LEU A 167 -24.05 -31.53 13.36
N ALA A 168 -24.38 -30.29 13.73
CA ALA A 168 -24.68 -29.22 12.78
C ALA A 168 -23.38 -28.72 12.11
N THR A 169 -23.48 -28.19 10.89
CA THR A 169 -22.31 -27.56 10.24
C THR A 169 -21.85 -26.31 10.99
N LEU A 170 -20.55 -26.03 10.95
CA LEU A 170 -19.94 -24.85 11.60
C LEU A 170 -20.64 -23.54 11.21
N ASN A 171 -21.07 -23.42 9.96
CA ASN A 171 -21.78 -22.24 9.45
C ASN A 171 -23.13 -22.01 10.15
N VAL A 172 -23.90 -23.07 10.41
CA VAL A 172 -25.19 -22.98 11.11
C VAL A 172 -24.97 -22.62 12.59
N GLN A 173 -23.96 -23.22 13.21
CA GLN A 173 -23.59 -22.93 14.60
C GLN A 173 -23.15 -21.46 14.79
N ASN A 174 -22.36 -20.93 13.85
CA ASN A 174 -21.98 -19.51 13.83
C ASN A 174 -23.19 -18.59 13.64
N ILE A 175 -24.12 -18.94 12.73
CA ILE A 175 -25.36 -18.17 12.51
C ILE A 175 -26.16 -18.05 13.80
N PHE A 176 -26.36 -19.16 14.53
CA PHE A 176 -27.09 -19.13 15.82
C PHE A 176 -26.38 -18.25 16.86
N MET A 177 -25.06 -18.41 17.00
CA MET A 177 -24.27 -17.59 17.92
C MET A 177 -24.40 -16.08 17.64
N TYR A 178 -24.36 -15.67 16.36
CA TYR A 178 -24.51 -14.25 16.00
C TYR A 178 -25.94 -13.72 16.21
N VAL A 179 -26.96 -14.53 15.90
CA VAL A 179 -28.37 -14.16 16.11
C VAL A 179 -28.64 -13.97 17.61
N ASP A 180 -28.27 -14.94 18.45
CA ASP A 180 -28.48 -14.86 19.89
C ASP A 180 -27.67 -13.73 20.53
N SER A 181 -26.42 -13.51 20.09
CA SER A 181 -25.59 -12.41 20.59
C SER A 181 -26.21 -11.05 20.27
N THR A 182 -26.77 -10.90 19.07
CA THR A 182 -27.47 -9.66 18.68
C THR A 182 -28.70 -9.44 19.55
N LEU A 183 -29.50 -10.48 19.82
CA LEU A 183 -30.67 -10.40 20.69
C LEU A 183 -30.32 -10.06 22.14
N CYS A 184 -29.29 -10.69 22.70
CA CYS A 184 -28.82 -10.41 24.06
C CYS A 184 -28.30 -8.96 24.19
N THR A 185 -27.54 -8.47 23.22
CA THR A 185 -27.03 -7.10 23.24
C THR A 185 -28.16 -6.06 23.14
N LEU A 186 -29.14 -6.29 22.26
CA LEU A 186 -30.33 -5.43 22.16
C LEU A 186 -31.14 -5.43 23.46
N PHE A 187 -31.23 -6.57 24.16
CA PHE A 187 -31.86 -6.66 25.47
C PHE A 187 -31.12 -5.84 26.54
N PHE A 188 -29.79 -5.91 26.61
CA PHE A 188 -29.00 -5.11 27.56
C PHE A 188 -29.10 -3.60 27.31
N ILE A 189 -29.21 -3.19 26.04
CA ILE A 189 -29.46 -1.80 25.65
C ILE A 189 -30.87 -1.38 26.08
N ALA A 190 -31.89 -2.20 25.81
CA ALA A 190 -33.28 -1.90 26.18
C ALA A 190 -33.49 -1.88 27.70
N ALA A 191 -32.74 -2.68 28.46
CA ALA A 191 -32.75 -2.71 29.92
C ALA A 191 -32.02 -1.51 30.56
N GLY A 192 -31.48 -0.58 29.78
CA GLY A 192 -30.84 0.65 30.28
C GLY A 192 -29.50 0.44 30.97
N VAL A 193 -28.86 -0.73 30.79
CA VAL A 193 -27.57 -1.06 31.42
C VAL A 193 -26.41 -0.32 30.74
N VAL A 194 -26.58 0.04 29.48
CA VAL A 194 -25.68 0.90 28.72
C VAL A 194 -26.30 2.30 28.73
N GLU A 195 -25.65 3.27 29.38
CA GLU A 195 -26.08 4.68 29.34
C GLU A 195 -26.35 5.10 27.88
N SER A 196 -27.57 5.57 27.63
CA SER A 196 -27.95 6.13 26.35
C SER A 196 -27.21 7.45 26.15
N SER A 197 -26.05 7.43 25.48
CA SER A 197 -25.54 8.64 24.86
C SER A 197 -26.52 9.05 23.75
N GLU A 198 -26.77 10.35 23.62
CA GLU A 198 -27.69 10.92 22.62
C GLU A 198 -27.38 10.48 21.17
N ASP A 199 -26.18 9.98 20.91
CA ASP A 199 -25.71 9.48 19.60
C ASP A 199 -26.32 8.13 19.14
N ASN A 200 -26.97 7.37 20.03
CA ASN A 200 -27.58 6.08 19.63
C ASN A 200 -28.91 6.26 18.86
N LEU A 201 -29.56 7.43 18.98
CA LEU A 201 -30.77 7.75 18.22
C LEU A 201 -30.45 8.04 16.74
N THR A 202 -29.23 8.51 16.46
CA THR A 202 -28.68 8.74 15.11
C THR A 202 -28.36 7.42 14.41
N LEU A 203 -27.90 6.41 15.14
CA LEU A 203 -27.63 5.07 14.59
C LEU A 203 -28.92 4.31 14.24
N LEU A 204 -29.95 4.40 15.10
CA LEU A 204 -31.27 3.81 14.82
C LEU A 204 -31.99 4.53 13.67
N ARG A 205 -31.81 5.84 13.52
CA ARG A 205 -32.28 6.60 12.33
C ARG A 205 -31.49 6.26 11.08
N ALA A 206 -30.19 5.98 11.18
CA ALA A 206 -29.39 5.51 10.05
C ALA A 206 -29.85 4.11 9.59
N ILE A 207 -30.18 3.21 10.52
CA ILE A 207 -30.70 1.88 10.19
C ILE A 207 -32.11 1.97 9.58
N SER A 208 -32.98 2.87 10.05
CA SER A 208 -34.30 3.10 9.43
C SER A 208 -34.20 3.80 8.06
N ALA A 209 -33.18 4.64 7.84
CA ALA A 209 -32.87 5.23 6.54
C ALA A 209 -32.39 4.16 5.54
N THR A 210 -31.64 3.14 5.98
CA THR A 210 -31.22 2.01 5.14
C THR A 210 -32.39 1.09 4.77
N VAL A 211 -33.38 0.93 5.65
CA VAL A 211 -34.62 0.18 5.35
C VAL A 211 -35.56 0.98 4.42
N SER A 212 -35.57 2.31 4.54
CA SER A 212 -36.31 3.20 3.63
C SER A 212 -35.67 3.26 2.23
N LEU A 213 -34.35 3.09 2.13
CA LEU A 213 -33.62 3.00 0.85
C LEU A 213 -33.92 1.70 0.07
N TRP A 214 -34.39 0.65 0.75
CA TRP A 214 -34.78 -0.61 0.11
C TRP A 214 -36.20 -0.55 -0.49
N TYR A 215 -37.07 0.31 0.03
CA TYR A 215 -38.42 0.54 -0.49
C TYR A 215 -38.50 1.61 -1.60
N PHE A 216 -37.46 2.41 -1.79
CA PHE A 216 -37.43 3.50 -2.79
C PHE A 216 -36.69 3.17 -4.11
N THR A 217 -36.51 1.89 -4.43
CA THR A 217 -36.06 1.45 -5.77
C THR A 217 -37.19 0.74 -6.53
N LYS A 218 -38.31 1.43 -6.69
CA LYS A 218 -39.31 1.10 -7.72
C LYS A 218 -39.94 2.37 -8.29
N SER A 219 -39.11 3.34 -8.65
CA SER A 219 -39.46 4.43 -9.58
C SER A 219 -38.21 5.24 -9.85
N ARG A 220 -37.48 4.89 -10.91
CA ARG A 220 -36.74 5.88 -11.69
C ARG A 220 -36.47 5.31 -13.06
N GLY A 221 -37.14 5.92 -14.03
CA GLY A 221 -36.91 5.69 -15.44
C GLY A 221 -35.44 5.86 -15.79
N SER A 222 -35.08 5.15 -16.85
CA SER A 222 -33.84 5.23 -17.57
C SER A 222 -33.32 6.66 -17.71
N MET A 223 -32.29 7.00 -16.93
CA MET A 223 -31.20 7.84 -17.38
C MET A 223 -29.94 6.97 -17.37
N HIS A 224 -29.70 6.31 -18.50
CA HIS A 224 -28.39 5.80 -18.86
C HIS A 224 -27.44 7.01 -18.97
N SER A 225 -26.81 7.41 -17.86
CA SER A 225 -25.50 8.03 -17.96
C SER A 225 -24.57 6.93 -18.46
N LYS A 226 -24.09 7.05 -19.70
CA LYS A 226 -23.05 6.16 -20.24
C LYS A 226 -21.90 6.12 -19.21
N ARG A 227 -21.65 4.96 -18.59
CA ARG A 227 -20.39 4.77 -17.85
C ARG A 227 -19.27 5.07 -18.84
N ASN A 228 -18.52 6.15 -18.60
CA ASN A 228 -17.40 6.53 -19.45
C ASN A 228 -16.24 5.60 -19.12
N VAL A 229 -16.26 4.40 -19.72
CA VAL A 229 -15.24 3.37 -19.50
C VAL A 229 -13.90 3.92 -20.01
N PRO A 230 -12.85 3.98 -19.15
CA PRO A 230 -11.53 4.42 -19.58
C PRO A 230 -11.00 3.51 -20.70
N LYS A 231 -10.71 4.10 -21.85
CA LYS A 231 -10.15 3.35 -22.99
C LYS A 231 -8.68 3.02 -22.76
N THR A 232 -7.94 3.92 -22.10
CA THR A 232 -6.52 3.76 -21.79
C THR A 232 -6.25 4.13 -20.34
N ALA A 233 -5.73 3.17 -19.57
CA ALA A 233 -5.27 3.43 -18.21
C ALA A 233 -3.77 3.77 -18.20
N ILE A 234 -3.40 4.75 -17.39
CA ILE A 234 -2.00 5.09 -17.12
C ILE A 234 -1.65 4.67 -15.70
N ALA A 235 -0.91 3.57 -15.56
CA ALA A 235 -0.47 3.04 -14.27
C ALA A 235 0.82 3.78 -13.83
N MET A 236 0.68 4.79 -12.98
CA MET A 236 1.78 5.65 -12.51
C MET A 236 2.55 4.96 -11.37
N MET A 237 3.73 4.43 -11.68
CA MET A 237 4.48 3.58 -10.76
C MET A 237 5.53 4.37 -9.98
N ASN A 238 5.50 4.30 -8.65
CA ASN A 238 6.51 4.88 -7.77
C ASN A 238 6.65 4.02 -6.50
N MET A 239 7.65 4.25 -5.66
CA MET A 239 7.77 3.59 -4.37
C MET A 239 6.64 3.99 -3.42
N GLY A 240 6.19 5.24 -3.54
CA GLY A 240 5.22 5.85 -2.66
C GLY A 240 5.83 6.29 -1.33
N GLY A 241 5.00 6.80 -0.45
CA GLY A 241 5.37 7.21 0.90
C GLY A 241 4.14 7.18 1.80
N PRO A 242 4.33 7.03 3.12
CA PRO A 242 3.22 6.97 4.08
C PRO A 242 2.46 8.29 4.07
N SER A 243 1.15 8.25 3.83
CA SER A 243 0.33 9.47 3.78
C SER A 243 0.12 10.07 5.17
N THR A 244 0.21 9.23 6.20
CA THR A 244 0.05 9.60 7.60
C THR A 244 1.14 8.95 8.46
N LEU A 245 1.39 9.50 9.65
CA LEU A 245 2.36 8.95 10.60
C LEU A 245 2.10 7.48 10.98
N ASN A 246 0.83 7.06 11.00
CA ASN A 246 0.44 5.69 11.33
C ASN A 246 0.84 4.67 10.25
N GLU A 247 1.00 5.12 9.00
CA GLU A 247 1.40 4.28 7.87
C GLU A 247 2.92 4.06 7.78
N VAL A 248 3.73 4.80 8.56
CA VAL A 248 5.19 4.69 8.51
C VAL A 248 5.66 3.27 8.79
N GLY A 249 5.05 2.60 9.77
CA GLY A 249 5.42 1.24 10.15
C GLY A 249 5.18 0.23 9.03
N SER A 250 4.01 0.24 8.40
CA SER A 250 3.67 -0.66 7.30
C SER A 250 4.48 -0.34 6.04
N PHE A 251 4.72 0.94 5.76
CA PHE A 251 5.60 1.38 4.68
C PHE A 251 7.01 0.81 4.81
N LEU A 252 7.63 0.96 5.99
CA LEU A 252 8.97 0.42 6.24
C LEU A 252 9.00 -1.10 6.20
N GLU A 253 7.97 -1.78 6.71
CA GLU A 253 7.87 -3.23 6.64
C GLU A 253 7.83 -3.71 5.19
N ASN A 254 7.03 -3.08 4.33
CA ASN A 254 6.98 -3.39 2.89
C ASN A 254 8.34 -3.15 2.20
N LEU A 255 9.03 -2.06 2.56
CA LEU A 255 10.34 -1.72 2.01
C LEU A 255 11.43 -2.71 2.44
N PHE A 256 11.52 -3.02 3.73
CA PHE A 256 12.52 -3.96 4.25
C PHE A 256 12.18 -5.43 3.96
N CYS A 257 10.96 -5.76 3.55
CA CYS A 257 10.60 -7.09 3.06
C CYS A 257 10.86 -7.28 1.56
N ASP A 258 11.23 -6.22 0.83
CA ASP A 258 11.49 -6.29 -0.60
C ASP A 258 12.90 -6.83 -0.92
N PRO A 259 13.02 -8.03 -1.53
CA PRO A 259 14.31 -8.60 -1.87
C PRO A 259 15.00 -7.87 -3.03
N GLU A 260 14.29 -7.03 -3.79
CA GLU A 260 14.87 -6.25 -4.87
C GLU A 260 15.61 -4.99 -4.41
N ILE A 261 15.26 -4.41 -3.26
CA ILE A 261 15.92 -3.21 -2.73
C ILE A 261 17.02 -3.57 -1.73
N ILE A 262 16.71 -4.43 -0.74
CA ILE A 262 17.64 -4.84 0.31
C ILE A 262 17.61 -6.37 0.41
N PRO A 263 18.42 -7.09 -0.37
CA PRO A 263 18.42 -8.55 -0.37
C PRO A 263 19.07 -9.11 0.90
N MET A 264 18.27 -9.66 1.80
CA MET A 264 18.68 -10.36 3.03
C MET A 264 18.51 -11.89 2.93
N GLY A 265 18.20 -12.41 1.73
CA GLY A 265 18.06 -13.84 1.47
C GLY A 265 16.91 -14.47 2.27
N LYS A 266 17.11 -15.69 2.80
CA LYS A 266 16.07 -16.41 3.56
C LYS A 266 15.67 -15.72 4.87
N ALA A 267 16.49 -14.80 5.38
CA ALA A 267 16.22 -14.08 6.61
C ALA A 267 15.27 -12.88 6.42
N GLN A 268 14.90 -12.54 5.18
CA GLN A 268 14.08 -11.36 4.86
C GLN A 268 12.77 -11.28 5.66
N SER A 269 12.05 -12.41 5.76
CA SER A 269 10.72 -12.47 6.40
C SER A 269 10.74 -12.23 7.91
N VAL A 270 11.91 -12.35 8.55
CA VAL A 270 12.08 -12.14 10.00
C VAL A 270 12.82 -10.83 10.27
N VAL A 271 13.94 -10.62 9.57
CA VAL A 271 14.80 -9.46 9.76
C VAL A 271 14.14 -8.19 9.23
N GLY A 272 13.40 -8.26 8.11
CA GLY A 272 12.71 -7.12 7.52
C GLY A 272 11.73 -6.46 8.49
N PRO A 273 10.73 -7.19 9.03
CA PRO A 273 9.78 -6.64 9.99
C PRO A 273 10.45 -6.16 11.29
N TRP A 274 11.51 -6.84 11.75
CA TRP A 274 12.26 -6.41 12.94
C TRP A 274 12.98 -5.07 12.72
N ILE A 275 13.68 -4.90 11.59
CA ILE A 275 14.35 -3.64 11.23
C ILE A 275 13.30 -2.53 11.09
N ALA A 276 12.18 -2.82 10.41
CA ALA A 276 11.09 -1.86 10.23
C ALA A 276 10.60 -1.35 11.59
N ARG A 277 10.18 -2.23 12.51
CA ARG A 277 9.72 -1.86 13.86
C ARG A 277 10.75 -1.04 14.64
N ARG A 278 12.03 -1.39 14.55
CA ARG A 278 13.11 -0.66 15.22
C ARG A 278 13.31 0.74 14.63
N ARG A 279 13.12 0.91 13.33
CA ARG A 279 13.31 2.18 12.62
C ARG A 279 12.08 3.08 12.63
N THR A 280 10.87 2.52 12.76
CA THR A 280 9.61 3.28 12.72
C THR A 280 9.63 4.53 13.59
N PRO A 281 10.00 4.50 14.89
CA PRO A 281 9.93 5.71 15.72
C PRO A 281 10.77 6.87 15.17
N LYS A 282 12.00 6.59 14.72
CA LYS A 282 12.89 7.61 14.14
C LYS A 282 12.28 8.17 12.86
N ILE A 283 11.84 7.31 11.94
CA ILE A 283 11.29 7.76 10.65
C ILE A 283 9.96 8.50 10.84
N THR A 284 9.13 8.10 11.81
CA THR A 284 7.90 8.80 12.18
C THR A 284 8.20 10.22 12.65
N GLU A 285 9.25 10.43 13.45
CA GLU A 285 9.69 11.78 13.84
C GLU A 285 10.10 12.62 12.62
N GLN A 286 10.83 12.03 11.67
CA GLN A 286 11.22 12.72 10.43
C GLN A 286 9.99 13.15 9.61
N TYR A 287 9.01 12.26 9.44
CA TYR A 287 7.75 12.60 8.79
C TYR A 287 6.96 13.67 9.55
N ALA A 288 7.02 13.67 10.89
CA ALA A 288 6.37 14.71 11.69
C ALA A 288 6.98 16.09 11.43
N LYS A 289 8.31 16.20 11.26
CA LYS A 289 8.98 17.48 10.97
C LYS A 289 8.64 18.08 9.61
N ILE A 290 8.15 17.27 8.66
CA ILE A 290 7.76 17.73 7.31
C ILE A 290 6.23 17.89 7.12
N GLY A 291 5.46 17.85 8.21
CA GLY A 291 4.01 18.07 8.17
C GLY A 291 3.14 16.83 8.38
N GLY A 292 3.71 15.70 8.80
CA GLY A 292 2.94 14.53 9.28
C GLY A 292 2.74 13.39 8.27
N GLY A 293 3.34 13.47 7.07
CA GLY A 293 3.23 12.45 6.03
C GLY A 293 3.94 12.85 4.74
N SER A 294 4.05 11.91 3.79
CA SER A 294 4.63 12.17 2.47
C SER A 294 3.60 12.82 1.54
N PRO A 295 3.94 13.94 0.85
CA PRO A 295 3.04 14.56 -0.11
C PRO A 295 3.00 13.84 -1.47
N ILE A 296 3.75 12.75 -1.63
CA ILE A 296 3.89 12.04 -2.92
C ILE A 296 2.56 11.57 -3.50
N LEU A 297 1.62 11.10 -2.69
CA LEU A 297 0.30 10.67 -3.18
C LEU A 297 -0.48 11.85 -3.76
N LYS A 298 -0.47 12.98 -3.05
CA LYS A 298 -1.10 14.23 -3.51
C LYS A 298 -0.52 14.67 -4.84
N TRP A 299 0.81 14.75 -4.94
CA TRP A 299 1.47 15.18 -6.18
C TRP A 299 1.27 14.21 -7.33
N THR A 300 1.32 12.91 -7.08
CA THR A 300 1.07 11.88 -8.12
C THR A 300 -0.35 12.01 -8.67
N ASN A 301 -1.35 12.27 -7.84
CA ASN A 301 -2.72 12.49 -8.29
C ASN A 301 -2.86 13.76 -9.11
N ILE A 302 -2.32 14.89 -8.65
CA ILE A 302 -2.35 16.16 -9.41
C ILE A 302 -1.67 15.98 -10.77
N GLN A 303 -0.49 15.35 -10.79
CA GLN A 303 0.24 15.07 -12.02
C GLN A 303 -0.55 14.16 -12.96
N GLY A 304 -1.15 13.10 -12.42
CA GLY A 304 -1.94 12.14 -13.18
C GLY A 304 -3.22 12.70 -13.77
N GLU A 305 -3.97 13.48 -12.99
CA GLU A 305 -5.21 14.15 -13.41
C GLU A 305 -4.92 15.14 -14.54
N GLU A 306 -3.93 16.01 -14.35
CA GLU A 306 -3.60 17.04 -15.35
C GLU A 306 -2.99 16.43 -16.61
N MET A 307 -2.15 15.41 -16.47
CA MET A 307 -1.65 14.65 -17.61
C MET A 307 -2.79 14.01 -18.41
N CYS A 308 -3.75 13.34 -17.75
CA CYS A 308 -4.87 12.69 -18.43
C CYS A 308 -5.78 13.72 -19.11
N ARG A 309 -6.04 14.86 -18.46
CA ARG A 309 -6.80 15.98 -19.03
C ARG A 309 -6.14 16.52 -20.30
N GLN A 310 -4.82 16.70 -20.29
CA GLN A 310 -4.08 17.14 -21.47
C GLN A 310 -4.09 16.06 -22.56
N LEU A 311 -3.89 14.79 -22.19
CA LEU A 311 -3.92 13.63 -23.10
C LEU A 311 -5.26 13.47 -23.82
N ASP A 312 -6.38 13.66 -23.14
CA ASP A 312 -7.71 13.62 -23.75
C ASP A 312 -7.89 14.69 -24.84
N SER A 313 -7.23 15.84 -24.69
CA SER A 313 -7.22 16.92 -25.68
C SER A 313 -6.28 16.63 -26.85
N ILE A 314 -5.06 16.14 -26.58
CA ILE A 314 -4.02 15.95 -27.62
C ILE A 314 -4.03 14.57 -28.29
N SER A 315 -4.75 13.60 -27.73
CA SER A 315 -4.89 12.23 -28.25
C SER A 315 -6.33 11.68 -28.08
N PRO A 316 -7.35 12.31 -28.69
CA PRO A 316 -8.74 11.91 -28.52
C PRO A 316 -9.04 10.48 -28.98
N GLN A 317 -8.24 9.92 -29.90
CA GLN A 317 -8.34 8.55 -30.39
C GLN A 317 -8.12 7.48 -29.31
N THR A 318 -7.36 7.78 -28.25
CA THR A 318 -7.08 6.87 -27.12
C THR A 318 -7.81 7.26 -25.84
N ALA A 319 -8.57 8.36 -25.87
CA ALA A 319 -9.42 8.83 -24.79
C ALA A 319 -10.66 7.94 -24.60
N PRO A 320 -11.31 7.96 -23.42
CA PRO A 320 -10.90 8.68 -22.20
C PRO A 320 -9.70 8.01 -21.51
N HIS A 321 -8.73 8.83 -21.10
CA HIS A 321 -7.58 8.40 -20.31
C HIS A 321 -7.87 8.52 -18.81
N LYS A 322 -7.34 7.60 -18.01
CA LYS A 322 -7.43 7.66 -16.54
C LYS A 322 -6.13 7.18 -15.91
N HIS A 323 -5.62 7.94 -14.93
CA HIS A 323 -4.44 7.53 -14.17
C HIS A 323 -4.84 6.65 -12.99
N TYR A 324 -3.91 5.79 -12.60
CA TYR A 324 -4.00 4.95 -11.42
C TYR A 324 -2.65 4.97 -10.73
N VAL A 325 -2.64 5.15 -9.41
CA VAL A 325 -1.41 5.21 -8.62
C VAL A 325 -0.95 3.80 -8.29
N PHE A 326 0.29 3.46 -8.61
CA PHE A 326 0.90 2.16 -8.34
C PHE A 326 2.07 2.35 -7.38
N PHE A 327 1.77 2.42 -6.09
CA PHE A 327 2.82 2.48 -5.08
C PHE A 327 3.33 1.09 -4.71
N ARG A 328 4.66 1.00 -4.55
CA ARG A 328 5.36 -0.24 -4.24
C ARG A 328 5.28 -0.60 -2.75
N TYR A 329 5.33 0.40 -1.87
CA TYR A 329 5.41 0.21 -0.42
C TYR A 329 4.32 0.96 0.36
N ALA A 330 3.67 1.96 -0.25
CA ALA A 330 2.60 2.74 0.36
C ALA A 330 1.23 2.47 -0.29
N ASN A 331 0.17 3.01 0.32
CA ASN A 331 -1.17 2.98 -0.26
C ASN A 331 -1.37 4.13 -1.28
N PRO A 332 -2.10 3.90 -2.38
CA PRO A 332 -2.67 2.63 -2.83
C PRO A 332 -1.59 1.68 -3.36
N GLN A 333 -1.59 0.44 -2.84
CA GLN A 333 -0.69 -0.60 -3.30
C GLN A 333 -1.08 -1.10 -4.69
N THR A 334 -0.13 -1.71 -5.39
CA THR A 334 -0.32 -2.29 -6.73
C THR A 334 -1.57 -3.18 -6.86
N GLU A 335 -1.88 -4.00 -5.85
CA GLU A 335 -3.09 -4.84 -5.84
C GLU A 335 -4.39 -4.02 -5.91
N ALA A 336 -4.51 -2.98 -5.08
CA ALA A 336 -5.72 -2.18 -4.99
C ALA A 336 -6.02 -1.51 -6.34
N SER A 337 -4.97 -0.99 -6.98
CA SER A 337 -5.09 -0.34 -8.28
C SER A 337 -5.43 -1.31 -9.42
N LEU A 338 -4.90 -2.55 -9.38
CA LEU A 338 -5.27 -3.60 -10.33
C LEU A 338 -6.75 -4.01 -10.20
N LEU A 339 -7.24 -4.14 -8.97
CA LEU A 339 -8.65 -4.45 -8.71
C LEU A 339 -9.56 -3.32 -9.20
N GLN A 340 -9.21 -2.07 -8.91
CA GLN A 340 -9.95 -0.90 -9.38
C GLN A 340 -9.98 -0.82 -10.91
N MET A 341 -8.85 -1.04 -11.59
CA MET A 341 -8.79 -1.06 -13.06
C MET A 341 -9.67 -2.17 -13.66
N ARG A 342 -9.74 -3.34 -13.02
CA ARG A 342 -10.63 -4.43 -13.46
C ARG A 342 -12.09 -4.02 -13.31
N GLU A 343 -12.47 -3.41 -12.19
CA GLU A 343 -13.84 -2.91 -11.94
C GLU A 343 -14.25 -1.83 -12.95
N ASP A 344 -13.30 -0.97 -13.33
CA ASP A 344 -13.50 0.08 -14.34
C ASP A 344 -13.59 -0.47 -15.77
N GLY A 345 -13.29 -1.76 -16.02
CA GLY A 345 -13.35 -2.38 -17.34
C GLY A 345 -12.21 -1.99 -18.28
N VAL A 346 -11.03 -1.65 -17.72
CA VAL A 346 -9.84 -1.28 -18.49
C VAL A 346 -9.29 -2.47 -19.27
N GLU A 347 -9.00 -2.26 -20.56
CA GLU A 347 -8.32 -3.27 -21.39
C GLU A 347 -6.86 -2.89 -21.70
N ARG A 348 -6.58 -1.62 -22.08
CA ARG A 348 -5.24 -1.14 -22.44
C ARG A 348 -4.60 -0.39 -21.28
N VAL A 349 -3.35 -0.73 -20.96
CA VAL A 349 -2.61 -0.10 -19.87
C VAL A 349 -1.20 0.32 -20.30
N VAL A 350 -0.83 1.54 -19.97
CA VAL A 350 0.55 2.03 -20.02
C VAL A 350 1.10 2.04 -18.61
N ALA A 351 2.04 1.14 -18.30
CA ALA A 351 2.81 1.19 -17.06
C ALA A 351 3.86 2.29 -17.19
N PHE A 352 3.62 3.42 -16.53
CA PHE A 352 4.45 4.60 -16.62
C PHE A 352 5.26 4.77 -15.34
N SER A 353 6.55 4.45 -15.41
CA SER A 353 7.46 4.72 -14.31
C SER A 353 7.54 6.21 -14.03
N GLN A 354 7.30 6.61 -12.78
CA GLN A 354 7.50 7.99 -12.33
C GLN A 354 8.96 8.30 -12.00
N TYR A 355 9.86 7.33 -12.21
CA TYR A 355 11.30 7.51 -12.20
C TYR A 355 11.78 7.79 -13.63
N PRO A 356 12.29 8.99 -13.93
CA PRO A 356 12.86 9.28 -15.25
C PRO A 356 14.04 8.36 -15.56
N GLN A 357 14.90 8.12 -14.56
CA GLN A 357 16.05 7.23 -14.63
C GLN A 357 15.69 5.81 -14.16
N TRP A 358 16.03 4.79 -14.95
CA TRP A 358 15.86 3.39 -14.58
C TRP A 358 16.84 2.98 -13.48
N SER A 359 16.33 2.34 -12.42
CA SER A 359 17.10 1.44 -11.56
C SER A 359 16.35 0.11 -11.38
N CYS A 360 17.09 -0.98 -11.22
CA CYS A 360 16.53 -2.28 -10.85
C CYS A 360 15.89 -2.27 -9.46
N THR A 361 16.32 -1.36 -8.57
CA THR A 361 15.78 -1.22 -7.21
C THR A 361 14.52 -0.36 -7.15
N THR A 362 14.23 0.43 -8.19
CA THR A 362 13.03 1.29 -8.28
C THR A 362 12.06 0.75 -9.33
N THR A 363 12.15 1.22 -10.58
CA THR A 363 11.30 0.80 -11.71
C THR A 363 11.30 -0.71 -11.88
N GLY A 364 12.47 -1.36 -11.73
CA GLY A 364 12.59 -2.82 -11.78
C GLY A 364 11.78 -3.53 -10.70
N SER A 365 11.84 -3.05 -9.45
CA SER A 365 11.05 -3.59 -8.34
C SER A 365 9.55 -3.38 -8.57
N SER A 366 9.14 -2.18 -8.99
CA SER A 366 7.73 -1.86 -9.29
C SER A 366 7.14 -2.76 -10.37
N LEU A 367 7.86 -2.98 -11.47
CA LEU A 367 7.41 -3.86 -12.55
C LEU A 367 7.39 -5.33 -12.13
N ASN A 368 8.41 -5.80 -11.40
CA ASN A 368 8.39 -7.17 -10.89
C ASN A 368 7.20 -7.39 -9.95
N GLN A 369 6.92 -6.44 -9.06
CA GLN A 369 5.77 -6.51 -8.16
C GLN A 369 4.45 -6.51 -8.92
N LEU A 370 4.31 -5.66 -9.95
CA LEU A 370 3.16 -5.68 -10.86
C LEU A 370 2.90 -7.09 -11.41
N TRP A 371 3.93 -7.76 -11.93
CA TRP A 371 3.78 -9.10 -12.48
C TRP A 371 3.50 -10.17 -11.42
N ARG A 372 4.02 -10.02 -10.19
CA ARG A 372 3.68 -10.92 -9.07
C ARG A 372 2.20 -10.80 -8.72
N GLU A 373 1.71 -9.58 -8.58
CA GLU A 373 0.31 -9.33 -8.22
C GLU A 373 -0.65 -9.77 -9.32
N ILE A 374 -0.32 -9.53 -10.59
CA ILE A 374 -1.13 -10.03 -11.71
C ILE A 374 -1.26 -11.56 -11.69
N LYS A 375 -0.16 -12.29 -11.44
CA LYS A 375 -0.20 -13.76 -11.31
C LYS A 375 -0.99 -14.20 -10.08
N ARG A 376 -0.77 -13.55 -8.94
CA ARG A 376 -1.46 -13.87 -7.68
C ARG A 376 -2.98 -13.68 -7.79
N LEU A 377 -3.40 -12.61 -8.48
CA LEU A 377 -4.80 -12.25 -8.71
C LEU A 377 -5.43 -12.94 -9.94
N LYS A 378 -4.66 -13.78 -10.65
CA LYS A 378 -5.07 -14.49 -11.87
C LYS A 378 -5.61 -13.54 -12.94
N MET A 379 -4.86 -12.47 -13.20
CA MET A 379 -5.19 -11.36 -14.12
C MET A 379 -4.35 -11.38 -15.40
N GLU A 380 -3.67 -12.48 -15.72
CA GLU A 380 -2.65 -12.53 -16.77
C GLU A 380 -3.19 -12.10 -18.13
N ASN A 381 -4.45 -12.42 -18.43
CA ASN A 381 -5.08 -12.09 -19.72
C ASN A 381 -6.03 -10.87 -19.63
N THR A 382 -6.12 -10.20 -18.47
CA THR A 382 -7.09 -9.12 -18.24
C THR A 382 -6.69 -7.82 -18.92
N PHE A 383 -5.40 -7.47 -18.88
CA PHE A 383 -4.90 -6.17 -19.33
C PHE A 383 -3.82 -6.35 -20.41
N LYS A 384 -3.85 -5.49 -21.43
CA LYS A 384 -2.82 -5.38 -22.47
C LYS A 384 -1.82 -4.31 -22.09
N TRP A 385 -0.57 -4.71 -21.83
CA TRP A 385 0.45 -3.83 -21.25
C TRP A 385 1.44 -3.27 -22.28
N SER A 386 1.82 -2.03 -22.06
CA SER A 386 3.01 -1.37 -22.62
C SER A 386 3.70 -0.55 -21.54
N LEU A 387 4.99 -0.28 -21.69
CA LEU A 387 5.83 0.28 -20.64
C LEU A 387 6.50 1.58 -21.09
N ILE A 388 6.38 2.62 -20.28
CA ILE A 388 7.32 3.75 -20.29
C ILE A 388 8.25 3.53 -19.11
N ASP A 389 9.32 2.77 -19.36
CA ASP A 389 10.23 2.29 -18.31
C ASP A 389 11.31 3.31 -17.91
N ARG A 390 11.61 4.27 -18.77
CA ARG A 390 12.53 5.39 -18.54
C ARG A 390 12.27 6.53 -19.51
N TRP A 391 12.66 7.74 -19.11
CA TRP A 391 12.41 8.97 -19.85
C TRP A 391 13.35 10.11 -19.42
N ASN A 392 14.52 9.76 -18.88
CA ASN A 392 15.54 10.68 -18.35
C ASN A 392 16.11 11.69 -19.35
N THR A 393 15.93 11.45 -20.65
CA THR A 393 16.41 12.30 -21.75
C THR A 393 15.28 12.99 -22.52
N ASP A 394 14.03 12.88 -22.03
CA ASP A 394 12.90 13.58 -22.63
C ASP A 394 13.12 15.10 -22.57
N ALA A 395 12.99 15.78 -23.72
CA ALA A 395 13.31 17.20 -23.82
C ALA A 395 12.41 18.08 -22.92
N GLY A 396 11.14 17.69 -22.75
CA GLY A 396 10.22 18.41 -21.86
C GLY A 396 10.57 18.20 -20.39
N TYR A 397 10.99 17.00 -20.02
CA TYR A 397 11.51 16.73 -18.66
C TYR A 397 12.77 17.53 -18.36
N ILE A 398 13.74 17.55 -19.28
CA ILE A 398 14.97 18.34 -19.12
C ILE A 398 14.66 19.83 -19.00
N GLU A 399 13.72 20.37 -19.80
CA GLU A 399 13.30 21.77 -19.68
C GLU A 399 12.65 22.05 -18.32
N ALA A 400 11.78 21.16 -17.84
CA ALA A 400 11.14 21.33 -16.54
C ALA A 400 12.17 21.35 -15.39
N VAL A 401 13.15 20.44 -15.40
CA VAL A 401 14.24 20.44 -14.41
C VAL A 401 15.08 21.70 -14.53
N THR A 402 15.44 22.08 -15.75
CA THR A 402 16.20 23.31 -16.04
C THR A 402 15.50 24.53 -15.45
N GLN A 403 14.18 24.64 -15.61
CA GLN A 403 13.39 25.71 -15.01
C GLN A 403 13.46 25.70 -13.48
N ARG A 404 13.38 24.52 -12.85
CA ARG A 404 13.54 24.42 -11.38
C ARG A 404 14.92 24.85 -10.92
N VAL A 405 15.98 24.54 -11.66
CA VAL A 405 17.34 25.02 -11.33
C VAL A 405 17.43 26.54 -11.46
N ARG A 406 16.85 27.15 -12.52
CA ARG A 406 16.79 28.62 -12.66
C ARG A 406 16.10 29.28 -11.46
N LEU A 407 14.93 28.77 -11.08
CA LEU A 407 14.21 29.24 -9.88
C LEU A 407 15.02 29.03 -8.60
N GLY A 408 15.81 27.96 -8.52
CA GLY A 408 16.75 27.72 -7.43
C GLY A 408 17.84 28.80 -7.33
N LEU A 409 18.44 29.16 -8.46
CA LEU A 409 19.47 30.21 -8.54
C LEU A 409 18.90 31.60 -8.24
N GLU A 410 17.64 31.86 -8.57
CA GLU A 410 16.96 33.12 -8.28
C GLU A 410 16.79 33.38 -6.77
N GLN A 411 16.87 32.34 -5.93
CA GLN A 411 16.87 32.47 -4.46
C GLN A 411 18.17 33.09 -3.91
N PHE A 412 19.22 33.22 -4.72
CA PHE A 412 20.47 33.87 -4.36
C PHE A 412 20.48 35.33 -4.85
N ALA A 413 21.17 36.19 -4.11
CA ALA A 413 21.39 37.58 -4.48
C ALA A 413 22.01 37.66 -5.89
N PRO A 414 21.55 38.56 -6.78
CA PRO A 414 22.02 38.66 -8.17
C PRO A 414 23.55 38.65 -8.32
N GLU A 415 24.25 39.34 -7.42
CA GLU A 415 25.70 39.44 -7.34
C GLU A 415 26.42 38.15 -6.94
N ASP A 416 25.75 37.23 -6.25
CA ASP A 416 26.33 35.96 -5.80
C ASP A 416 25.97 34.77 -6.69
N ARG A 417 24.99 34.92 -7.60
CA ARG A 417 24.51 33.84 -8.47
C ARG A 417 25.61 33.14 -9.26
N HIS A 418 26.61 33.88 -9.73
CA HIS A 418 27.75 33.32 -10.48
C HIS A 418 28.71 32.50 -9.60
N LYS A 419 28.67 32.66 -8.27
CA LYS A 419 29.49 31.94 -7.30
C LYS A 419 28.85 30.63 -6.84
N VAL A 420 27.56 30.43 -7.13
CA VAL A 420 26.80 29.27 -6.67
C VAL A 420 27.32 27.98 -7.32
N ILE A 421 27.65 27.00 -6.50
CA ILE A 421 27.91 25.62 -6.94
C ILE A 421 26.58 24.87 -7.01
N ILE A 422 26.29 24.27 -8.16
CA ILE A 422 25.08 23.48 -8.36
C ILE A 422 25.39 22.02 -7.99
N MET A 423 24.86 21.57 -6.87
CA MET A 423 25.01 20.20 -6.39
C MET A 423 23.76 19.39 -6.73
N PHE A 424 23.85 18.59 -7.79
CA PHE A 424 22.79 17.63 -8.11
C PHE A 424 22.84 16.50 -7.09
N SER A 425 21.74 16.29 -6.37
CA SER A 425 21.62 15.25 -5.34
C SER A 425 20.67 14.15 -5.83
N ALA A 426 21.19 12.93 -5.93
CA ALA A 426 20.45 11.72 -6.30
C ALA A 426 20.55 10.68 -5.18
N HIS A 427 19.53 9.82 -5.02
CA HIS A 427 19.59 8.76 -4.03
C HIS A 427 20.70 7.75 -4.38
N SER A 428 21.55 7.41 -3.42
CA SER A 428 22.69 6.51 -3.69
C SER A 428 22.24 5.06 -3.96
N LEU A 429 23.11 4.27 -4.59
CA LEU A 429 22.94 2.82 -4.74
C LEU A 429 24.09 2.08 -4.07
N PRO A 430 23.83 0.90 -3.47
CA PRO A 430 24.91 0.02 -3.02
C PRO A 430 25.82 -0.35 -4.20
N MET A 431 27.15 -0.33 -4.01
CA MET A 431 28.10 -0.63 -5.10
C MET A 431 27.89 -2.03 -5.70
N LYS A 432 27.34 -2.97 -4.94
CA LYS A 432 26.95 -4.30 -5.45
C LYS A 432 25.91 -4.22 -6.58
N VAL A 433 24.97 -3.27 -6.50
CA VAL A 433 23.95 -3.02 -7.54
C VAL A 433 24.61 -2.36 -8.75
N VAL A 434 25.46 -1.36 -8.52
CA VAL A 434 26.23 -0.68 -9.58
C VAL A 434 27.08 -1.70 -10.36
N TYR A 435 27.87 -2.52 -9.67
CA TYR A 435 28.72 -3.56 -10.28
C TYR A 435 27.94 -4.72 -10.93
N LYS A 436 26.64 -4.83 -10.67
CA LYS A 436 25.75 -5.75 -11.39
C LYS A 436 25.51 -5.27 -12.83
N GLY A 437 25.71 -3.97 -13.06
CA GLY A 437 25.47 -3.24 -14.31
C GLY A 437 24.12 -2.54 -14.34
N ASP A 438 23.73 -1.94 -13.21
CA ASP A 438 22.55 -1.09 -13.15
C ASP A 438 22.80 0.24 -13.90
N PRO A 439 21.89 0.69 -14.79
CA PRO A 439 22.14 1.87 -15.62
C PRO A 439 21.92 3.20 -14.89
N TYR A 440 21.38 3.19 -13.66
CA TYR A 440 20.94 4.39 -12.96
C TYR A 440 22.01 5.47 -12.87
N VAL A 441 23.25 5.11 -12.51
CA VAL A 441 24.37 6.08 -12.38
C VAL A 441 24.63 6.80 -13.71
N LYS A 442 24.64 6.06 -14.82
CA LYS A 442 24.81 6.61 -16.17
C LYS A 442 23.64 7.51 -16.55
N GLU A 443 22.41 7.09 -16.24
CA GLU A 443 21.21 7.84 -16.61
C GLU A 443 21.06 9.14 -15.82
N ILE A 444 21.43 9.15 -14.53
CA ILE A 444 21.49 10.36 -13.70
C ILE A 444 22.55 11.32 -14.24
N ALA A 445 23.77 10.84 -14.48
CA ALA A 445 24.83 11.66 -15.06
C ALA A 445 24.40 12.28 -16.40
N SER A 446 23.75 11.48 -17.27
CA SER A 446 23.22 12.00 -18.54
C SER A 446 22.12 13.06 -18.35
N THR A 447 21.27 12.95 -17.33
CA THR A 447 20.26 13.98 -17.05
C THR A 447 20.94 15.26 -16.56
N THR A 448 21.89 15.16 -15.64
CA THR A 448 22.65 16.29 -15.10
C THR A 448 23.35 17.07 -16.20
N GLU A 449 24.11 16.41 -17.06
CA GLU A 449 24.82 17.09 -18.15
C GLU A 449 23.86 17.77 -19.12
N ARG A 450 22.74 17.14 -19.47
CA ARG A 450 21.73 17.75 -20.35
C ARG A 450 21.05 18.96 -19.74
N VAL A 451 20.84 18.97 -18.42
CA VAL A 451 20.32 20.14 -17.70
C VAL A 451 21.34 21.28 -17.74
N MET A 452 22.62 20.99 -17.50
CA MET A 452 23.68 22.00 -17.58
C MET A 452 23.85 22.56 -18.99
N ASP A 453 23.86 21.70 -20.01
CA ASP A 453 23.88 22.10 -21.43
C ASP A 453 22.71 23.03 -21.79
N LYS A 454 21.53 22.76 -21.22
CA LYS A 454 20.32 23.55 -21.46
C LYS A 454 20.26 24.85 -20.67
N LEU A 455 20.87 24.89 -19.48
CA LEU A 455 20.97 26.10 -18.66
C LEU A 455 21.84 27.16 -19.34
N GLN A 456 22.90 26.75 -20.04
CA GLN A 456 23.88 27.64 -20.70
C GLN A 456 24.46 28.69 -19.74
N ILE A 457 24.79 28.27 -18.51
CA ILE A 457 25.40 29.11 -17.47
C ILE A 457 26.80 28.62 -17.12
N GLY A 458 27.64 29.52 -16.60
CA GLY A 458 29.02 29.23 -16.20
C GLY A 458 29.20 28.67 -14.78
N ASN A 459 28.12 28.31 -14.09
CA ASN A 459 28.19 27.78 -12.73
C ASN A 459 28.84 26.39 -12.70
N SER A 460 29.77 26.19 -11.77
CA SER A 460 30.33 24.86 -11.48
C SER A 460 29.25 23.93 -10.94
N HIS A 461 29.28 22.66 -11.35
CA HIS A 461 28.35 21.64 -10.86
C HIS A 461 29.05 20.37 -10.39
N ILE A 462 28.36 19.61 -9.54
CA ILE A 462 28.79 18.27 -9.10
C ILE A 462 27.58 17.36 -8.95
N LEU A 463 27.78 16.07 -9.20
CA LEU A 463 26.83 15.02 -8.84
C LEU A 463 27.20 14.40 -7.49
N ALA A 464 26.28 14.47 -6.54
CA ALA A 464 26.41 13.91 -5.20
C ALA A 464 25.30 12.88 -4.92
N TRP A 465 25.59 11.95 -4.01
CA TRP A 465 24.71 10.83 -3.70
C TRP A 465 24.25 10.86 -2.24
N GLN A 466 22.94 10.96 -2.01
CA GLN A 466 22.36 11.06 -0.67
C GLN A 466 21.86 9.72 -0.11
N SER A 467 21.43 9.76 1.15
CA SER A 467 20.69 8.67 1.81
C SER A 467 21.44 7.34 1.93
N LYS A 468 22.77 7.36 2.08
CA LYS A 468 23.58 6.16 2.35
C LYS A 468 23.12 5.49 3.65
N VAL A 469 22.75 4.22 3.60
CA VAL A 469 22.38 3.44 4.79
C VAL A 469 23.27 2.22 5.04
N GLY A 470 23.70 2.05 6.28
CA GLY A 470 24.49 0.89 6.71
C GLY A 470 25.99 1.00 6.38
N PHE A 471 26.70 -0.11 6.58
CA PHE A 471 28.17 -0.17 6.55
C PHE A 471 28.76 -0.56 5.19
N LEU A 472 27.94 -1.04 4.26
CA LEU A 472 28.42 -1.46 2.94
C LEU A 472 28.89 -0.27 2.10
N PRO A 473 29.71 -0.48 1.06
CA PRO A 473 30.06 0.58 0.11
C PRO A 473 28.87 1.00 -0.75
N TRP A 474 28.72 2.32 -0.93
CA TRP A 474 27.67 2.95 -1.75
C TRP A 474 28.32 3.86 -2.80
N MET A 475 27.55 4.18 -3.84
CA MET A 475 27.97 5.14 -4.85
C MET A 475 28.26 6.50 -4.20
N GLY A 476 29.44 7.04 -4.48
CA GLY A 476 29.91 8.32 -3.96
C GLY A 476 30.27 9.31 -5.07
N PRO A 477 30.63 10.56 -4.70
CA PRO A 477 30.79 11.05 -3.32
C PRO A 477 29.45 11.23 -2.60
N SER A 478 29.43 11.08 -1.28
CA SER A 478 28.18 11.31 -0.52
C SER A 478 27.87 12.80 -0.41
N THR A 479 26.59 13.17 -0.37
CA THR A 479 26.18 14.58 -0.22
C THR A 479 26.80 15.24 1.02
N SER A 480 26.86 14.51 2.15
CA SER A 480 27.55 14.94 3.38
C SER A 480 29.05 15.20 3.15
N ASP A 481 29.76 14.29 2.47
CA ASP A 481 31.20 14.45 2.21
C ASP A 481 31.47 15.62 1.26
N VAL A 482 30.61 15.84 0.27
CA VAL A 482 30.69 16.98 -0.65
C VAL A 482 30.54 18.30 0.12
N LEU A 483 29.53 18.42 0.98
CA LEU A 483 29.30 19.64 1.77
C LEU A 483 30.47 19.93 2.71
N LYS A 484 30.98 18.92 3.43
CA LYS A 484 32.17 19.06 4.28
C LYS A 484 33.42 19.44 3.46
N GLY A 485 33.57 18.87 2.27
CA GLY A 485 34.65 19.20 1.35
C GLY A 485 34.59 20.65 0.86
N PHE A 486 33.41 21.10 0.46
CA PHE A 486 33.15 22.49 0.05
C PHE A 486 33.40 23.48 1.19
N GLY A 487 32.96 23.16 2.41
CA GLY A 487 33.27 23.95 3.59
C GLY A 487 34.78 24.13 3.82
N LYS A 488 35.56 23.05 3.75
CA LYS A 488 37.02 23.09 3.86
C LYS A 488 37.70 23.90 2.75
N GLN A 489 37.08 23.97 1.57
CA GLN A 489 37.55 24.76 0.44
C GLN A 489 37.10 26.23 0.50
N GLY A 490 36.35 26.63 1.53
CA GLY A 490 35.84 27.99 1.69
C GLY A 490 34.66 28.33 0.76
N GLN A 491 33.99 27.33 0.19
CA GLN A 491 32.81 27.55 -0.65
C GLN A 491 31.61 27.92 0.24
N GLN A 492 30.93 29.02 -0.12
CA GLN A 492 29.85 29.56 0.71
C GLN A 492 28.46 29.45 0.08
N HIS A 493 28.37 29.16 -1.22
CA HIS A 493 27.12 29.22 -2.00
C HIS A 493 26.86 27.89 -2.69
N VAL A 494 25.85 27.14 -2.22
CA VAL A 494 25.50 25.83 -2.75
C VAL A 494 24.00 25.74 -3.00
N LEU A 495 23.63 25.38 -4.23
CA LEU A 495 22.27 25.04 -4.61
C LEU A 495 22.14 23.51 -4.75
N ALA A 496 21.39 22.88 -3.85
CA ALA A 496 21.04 21.47 -3.95
C ALA A 496 19.88 21.27 -4.93
N VAL A 497 20.05 20.38 -5.91
CA VAL A 497 19.04 20.06 -6.93
C VAL A 497 18.63 18.59 -6.81
N PRO A 498 17.41 18.28 -6.34
CA PRO A 498 16.92 16.89 -6.31
C PRO A 498 16.65 16.41 -7.74
N ILE A 499 17.54 15.60 -8.30
CA ILE A 499 17.54 15.24 -9.73
C ILE A 499 16.84 13.91 -10.04
N ALA A 500 16.68 13.06 -9.03
CA ALA A 500 16.25 11.67 -9.19
C ALA A 500 14.74 11.42 -8.99
N PHE A 501 13.98 12.45 -8.60
CA PHE A 501 12.57 12.34 -8.24
C PHE A 501 11.79 13.57 -8.71
N THR A 502 10.51 13.36 -9.01
CA THR A 502 9.64 14.39 -9.63
C THR A 502 8.71 15.10 -8.64
N SER A 503 8.68 14.71 -7.38
CA SER A 503 7.84 15.34 -6.36
C SER A 503 8.62 15.50 -5.07
N ASP A 504 8.19 16.39 -4.18
CA ASP A 504 8.69 16.41 -2.81
C ASP A 504 8.36 15.10 -2.07
N HIS A 505 9.29 14.70 -1.20
CA HIS A 505 9.23 13.51 -0.37
C HIS A 505 10.20 13.70 0.82
N ILE A 506 10.35 12.68 1.67
CA ILE A 506 11.17 12.80 2.89
C ILE A 506 12.64 13.12 2.54
N GLU A 507 13.17 12.54 1.48
CA GLU A 507 14.54 12.79 1.02
C GLU A 507 14.76 14.21 0.43
N THR A 508 13.72 15.03 0.22
CA THR A 508 13.87 16.47 -0.07
C THR A 508 13.56 17.33 1.14
N LEU A 509 12.36 17.18 1.71
CA LEU A 509 11.83 18.04 2.76
C LEU A 509 12.51 17.85 4.11
N TYR A 510 13.08 16.68 4.35
CA TYR A 510 13.82 16.39 5.58
C TYR A 510 15.32 16.33 5.30
N GLU A 511 15.75 15.43 4.41
CA GLU A 511 17.20 15.21 4.23
C GLU A 511 17.91 16.44 3.66
N ILE A 512 17.37 17.10 2.62
CA ILE A 512 18.01 18.28 2.06
C ILE A 512 17.72 19.53 2.90
N ASP A 513 16.44 19.82 3.16
CA ASP A 513 16.04 21.09 3.77
C ASP A 513 16.38 21.21 5.27
N ILE A 514 16.55 20.08 5.97
CA ILE A 514 16.86 20.06 7.40
C ILE A 514 18.26 19.48 7.64
N GLU A 515 18.47 18.19 7.35
CA GLU A 515 19.72 17.49 7.72
C GLU A 515 20.94 18.08 6.98
N TYR A 516 20.90 18.18 5.66
CA TYR A 516 22.00 18.73 4.88
C TYR A 516 22.13 20.25 4.97
N ALA A 517 21.04 20.96 5.24
CA ALA A 517 21.12 22.38 5.55
C ALA A 517 21.87 22.65 6.86
N GLU A 518 21.63 21.82 7.89
CA GLU A 518 22.39 21.83 9.15
C GLU A 518 23.86 21.47 8.91
N GLU A 519 24.14 20.38 8.18
CA GLU A 519 25.53 19.99 7.86
C GLU A 519 26.28 21.05 7.03
N ALA A 520 25.59 21.70 6.08
CA ALA A 520 26.16 22.78 5.27
C ALA A 520 26.54 23.97 6.15
N LYS A 521 25.66 24.35 7.09
CA LYS A 521 25.91 25.42 8.05
C LYS A 521 27.10 25.10 8.96
N GLU A 522 27.18 23.86 9.47
CA GLU A 522 28.32 23.40 10.28
C GLU A 522 29.64 23.38 9.50
N ALA A 523 29.57 23.10 8.20
CA ALA A 523 30.72 23.15 7.29
C ALA A 523 31.16 24.58 6.92
N GLY A 524 30.40 25.62 7.28
CA GLY A 524 30.70 27.02 6.94
C GLY A 524 30.10 27.51 5.62
N ILE A 525 29.16 26.76 5.03
CA ILE A 525 28.40 27.18 3.85
C ILE A 525 27.27 28.10 4.31
N LEU A 526 27.40 29.41 4.05
CA LEU A 526 26.47 30.44 4.52
C LEU A 526 25.15 30.45 3.74
N HIS A 527 25.21 30.12 2.45
CA HIS A 527 24.09 30.17 1.53
C HIS A 527 23.85 28.80 0.92
N PHE A 528 23.18 27.94 1.68
CA PHE A 528 22.66 26.66 1.22
C PHE A 528 21.18 26.78 0.89
N LYS A 529 20.79 26.45 -0.35
CA LYS A 529 19.39 26.47 -0.82
C LYS A 529 19.09 25.20 -1.59
N ARG A 530 17.81 24.85 -1.68
CA ARG A 530 17.32 23.76 -2.54
C ARG A 530 16.48 24.34 -3.68
N SER A 531 16.63 23.80 -4.89
CA SER A 531 15.71 24.11 -5.98
C SER A 531 14.34 23.49 -5.72
N PRO A 532 13.23 24.14 -6.09
CA PRO A 532 11.90 23.54 -5.92
C PRO A 532 11.81 22.19 -6.64
N SER A 533 11.13 21.22 -6.02
CA SER A 533 10.81 19.95 -6.69
C SER A 533 9.86 20.18 -7.86
N LEU A 534 9.78 19.23 -8.79
CA LEU A 534 8.94 19.41 -9.97
C LEU A 534 7.45 19.51 -9.62
N ASN A 535 6.91 18.68 -8.72
CA ASN A 535 5.54 18.79 -8.18
C ASN A 535 4.50 19.03 -9.30
N ASP A 536 3.86 20.19 -9.34
CA ASP A 536 2.85 20.63 -10.31
C ASP A 536 3.43 21.51 -11.45
N GLU A 537 4.74 21.44 -11.71
CA GLU A 537 5.41 22.21 -12.76
C GLU A 537 4.71 22.01 -14.12
N PRO A 538 4.12 23.07 -14.72
CA PRO A 538 3.38 22.92 -15.97
C PRO A 538 4.20 22.29 -17.11
N LEU A 539 5.51 22.57 -17.17
CA LEU A 539 6.41 21.94 -18.15
C LEU A 539 6.54 20.44 -17.95
N LEU A 540 6.56 19.96 -16.70
CA LEU A 540 6.57 18.53 -16.38
C LEU A 540 5.24 17.88 -16.82
N LEU A 541 4.11 18.48 -16.46
CA LEU A 541 2.78 17.93 -16.77
C LEU A 541 2.59 17.77 -18.28
N LYS A 542 3.01 18.78 -19.04
CA LYS A 542 3.05 18.74 -20.50
C LYS A 542 4.03 17.69 -21.03
N ALA A 543 5.22 17.55 -20.44
CA ALA A 543 6.20 16.54 -20.82
C ALA A 543 5.66 15.12 -20.63
N MET A 544 5.01 14.85 -19.50
CA MET A 544 4.39 13.55 -19.21
C MET A 544 3.29 13.21 -20.21
N ALA A 545 2.40 14.16 -20.51
CA ALA A 545 1.34 13.97 -21.51
C ALA A 545 1.94 13.71 -22.91
N ASN A 546 2.93 14.49 -23.32
CA ASN A 546 3.59 14.31 -24.61
C ASN A 546 4.34 12.97 -24.71
N ARG A 547 5.00 12.53 -23.62
CA ARG A 547 5.69 11.25 -23.59
C ARG A 547 4.72 10.08 -23.74
N VAL A 548 3.58 10.13 -23.05
CA VAL A 548 2.52 9.11 -23.17
C VAL A 548 1.89 9.14 -24.56
N LYS A 549 1.58 10.32 -25.12
CA LYS A 549 1.07 10.47 -26.49
C LYS A 549 2.02 9.82 -27.50
N LYS A 550 3.31 10.18 -27.45
CA LYS A 550 4.34 9.64 -28.34
C LYS A 550 4.41 8.11 -28.25
N HIS A 551 4.44 7.57 -27.03
CA HIS A 551 4.44 6.13 -26.78
C HIS A 551 3.22 5.41 -27.39
N LEU A 552 2.03 6.01 -27.28
CA LEU A 552 0.79 5.45 -27.83
C LEU A 552 0.74 5.52 -29.37
N GLU A 553 1.23 6.61 -29.97
CA GLU A 553 1.26 6.82 -31.42
C GLU A 553 2.28 5.90 -32.11
N GLU A 554 3.45 5.75 -31.52
CA GLU A 554 4.50 4.86 -32.04
C GLU A 554 4.19 3.38 -31.81
N GLY A 555 3.24 3.07 -30.92
CA GLY A 555 2.89 1.69 -30.55
C GLY A 555 4.06 0.96 -29.87
N GLU A 556 4.96 1.70 -29.22
CA GLU A 556 6.12 1.13 -28.54
C GLU A 556 5.67 0.22 -27.39
N LEU A 557 6.28 -0.97 -27.27
CA LEU A 557 6.03 -1.84 -26.12
C LEU A 557 6.82 -1.41 -24.89
N HIS A 558 8.07 -0.97 -25.08
CA HIS A 558 9.03 -0.60 -24.05
C HIS A 558 10.22 0.13 -24.71
N SER A 559 11.10 0.76 -23.92
CA SER A 559 12.33 1.34 -24.48
C SER A 559 13.27 0.27 -25.06
N PRO A 560 14.19 0.62 -25.99
CA PRO A 560 15.18 -0.31 -26.52
C PRO A 560 16.10 -0.93 -25.45
N GLN A 561 16.27 -0.25 -24.31
CA GLN A 561 17.09 -0.71 -23.20
C GLN A 561 16.36 -1.66 -22.25
N TYR A 562 15.05 -1.81 -22.37
CA TYR A 562 14.28 -2.68 -21.47
C TYR A 562 14.62 -4.17 -21.63
N PRO A 563 14.75 -4.74 -22.84
CA PRO A 563 15.05 -6.17 -22.99
C PRO A 563 16.43 -6.58 -22.49
N LEU A 564 17.36 -5.62 -22.28
CA LEU A 564 18.71 -5.86 -21.80
C LEU A 564 18.72 -5.98 -20.26
N PRO A 565 18.86 -7.18 -19.68
CA PRO A 565 19.08 -7.33 -18.24
C PRO A 565 20.47 -6.82 -17.87
N CYS A 566 20.68 -6.54 -16.58
CA CYS A 566 22.02 -6.32 -16.07
C CYS A 566 22.94 -7.52 -16.40
N PRO A 567 24.21 -7.32 -16.76
CA PRO A 567 25.16 -8.40 -17.06
C PRO A 567 25.23 -9.51 -16.02
N LYS A 568 25.06 -9.18 -14.72
CA LYS A 568 25.06 -10.15 -13.61
C LYS A 568 23.65 -10.37 -13.03
N CYS A 569 22.61 -10.28 -13.84
CA CYS A 569 21.23 -10.46 -13.38
C CYS A 569 20.92 -11.92 -13.03
N THR A 570 20.44 -12.15 -11.81
CA THR A 570 19.98 -13.44 -11.31
C THR A 570 18.47 -13.50 -11.06
N ASN A 571 17.75 -12.40 -11.29
CA ASN A 571 16.32 -12.33 -11.01
C ASN A 571 15.52 -12.85 -12.21
N ALA A 572 14.89 -14.02 -12.05
CA ALA A 572 14.10 -14.69 -13.09
C ALA A 572 12.83 -13.92 -13.50
N MET A 573 12.41 -12.90 -12.78
CA MET A 573 11.28 -12.03 -13.14
C MET A 573 11.72 -10.78 -13.92
N CYS A 574 13.01 -10.45 -13.89
CA CYS A 574 13.53 -9.23 -14.50
C CYS A 574 13.18 -9.18 -16.00
N ARG A 575 12.75 -8.00 -16.45
CA ARG A 575 12.36 -7.70 -17.84
C ARG A 575 11.18 -8.53 -18.36
N THR A 576 10.38 -9.16 -17.50
CA THR A 576 9.15 -9.84 -17.94
C THR A 576 8.09 -8.81 -18.33
N ILE A 577 7.23 -9.13 -19.29
CA ILE A 577 5.99 -8.40 -19.56
C ILE A 577 4.89 -9.43 -19.72
N LEU A 578 3.84 -9.36 -18.89
CA LEU A 578 2.68 -10.24 -19.02
C LEU A 578 1.66 -9.60 -19.97
N ASN A 579 1.13 -10.40 -20.91
CA ASN A 579 0.14 -9.98 -21.91
C ASN A 579 0.48 -8.62 -22.58
N PRO A 580 1.64 -8.54 -23.26
CA PRO A 580 2.09 -7.33 -23.95
C PRO A 580 1.15 -6.95 -25.11
N ILE A 581 1.13 -5.66 -25.48
CA ILE A 581 0.38 -5.17 -26.66
C ILE A 581 0.92 -5.71 -28.00
N SER A 582 2.17 -6.18 -28.03
CA SER A 582 2.84 -6.76 -29.20
C SER A 582 3.72 -7.94 -28.77
N ASN A 583 4.17 -8.76 -29.72
CA ASN A 583 4.97 -9.96 -29.41
C ASN A 583 6.24 -9.60 -28.63
N TYR A 584 6.42 -10.22 -27.47
CA TYR A 584 7.58 -10.02 -26.62
C TYR A 584 8.08 -11.36 -26.10
N SER A 585 9.36 -11.60 -26.33
CA SER A 585 10.09 -12.71 -25.72
C SER A 585 11.35 -12.15 -25.09
N VAL A 586 11.55 -12.43 -23.81
CA VAL A 586 12.82 -12.13 -23.16
C VAL A 586 13.88 -13.00 -23.82
N LYS A 587 14.90 -12.40 -24.46
CA LYS A 587 16.08 -13.12 -24.92
C LYS A 587 16.84 -13.62 -23.68
N ARG A 588 16.46 -14.80 -23.20
CA ARG A 588 17.26 -15.57 -22.26
C ARG A 588 18.05 -16.52 -23.13
N ASP A 589 19.30 -16.19 -23.41
CA ASP A 589 20.19 -17.17 -23.98
C ASP A 589 20.15 -18.39 -23.05
N ARG A 590 19.88 -19.55 -23.65
CA ARG A 590 20.04 -20.85 -23.00
C ARG A 590 21.53 -20.96 -22.69
N ILE A 591 21.92 -20.58 -21.47
CA ILE A 591 23.24 -20.91 -20.92
C ILE A 591 23.08 -22.18 -20.10
#